data_AF-A0A528D6N7-F1
#
_entry.id   AF-A0A528D6N7-F1
#
_cell.length_a   1.000
_cell.length_b   1.000
_cell.length_c   1.000
_cell.angle_alpha   90.00
_cell.angle_beta   90.00
_cell.angle_gamma   90.00
#
_symmetry.space_group_name_H-M   'P 1'
#
loop_
_entity.id
_entity.type
_entity.pdbx_description
1 polymer ?
#
loop_
_entity_poly.entity_id
_entity_poly.type
_entity_poly.pdbx_seq_one_letter_code
_entity_poly.pdbx_strand_id
1 'polypeptide(L)'
;MSNEHIDEVSGISTTGHEWDGIRELNNPLPRWWVITFYITIVWAIGYTIAYPAWPMLTSATKGVLGYSSRNDVKKELAAAELAKAKYAAAIQSKTASEIAGDD
;
A
#
# COMPACT_ATOMS: atom_id res chain seq x y z
N MET A 1 0.62 -8.79 48.60
CA MET A 1 0.91 -7.56 47.84
C MET A 1 2.37 -7.64 47.48
N SER A 2 2.71 -8.01 46.25
CA SER A 2 4.08 -7.82 45.75
C SER A 2 4.38 -6.33 45.86
N ASN A 3 5.47 -5.96 46.55
CA ASN A 3 5.90 -4.58 46.58
C ASN A 3 6.24 -4.19 45.14
N GLU A 4 5.43 -3.32 44.53
CA GLU A 4 5.72 -2.81 43.19
C GLU A 4 7.04 -2.05 43.24
N HIS A 5 7.99 -2.46 42.41
CA HIS A 5 9.22 -1.71 42.23
C HIS A 5 8.92 -0.47 41.38
N ILE A 6 9.18 0.69 41.96
CA ILE A 6 9.09 1.99 41.30
C ILE A 6 10.49 2.35 40.81
N ASP A 7 10.60 2.65 39.52
CA ASP A 7 11.85 3.11 38.93
C ASP A 7 12.22 4.51 39.44
N GLU A 8 13.48 4.69 39.85
CA GLU A 8 13.94 5.92 40.52
C GLU A 8 14.00 7.13 39.57
N VAL A 9 14.22 6.89 38.27
CA VAL A 9 14.39 7.95 37.26
C VAL A 9 13.04 8.41 36.72
N SER A 10 12.18 7.46 36.35
CA SER A 10 10.90 7.72 35.71
C SER A 10 9.72 7.83 36.69
N GLY A 11 9.87 7.33 37.92
CA GLY A 11 8.80 7.32 38.93
C GLY A 11 7.64 6.38 38.60
N ILE A 12 7.80 5.50 37.62
CA ILE A 12 6.77 4.60 37.10
C ILE A 12 6.98 3.19 37.66
N SER A 13 5.89 2.47 37.93
CA SER A 13 5.97 1.09 38.39
C SER A 13 6.38 0.14 37.26
N THR A 14 7.12 -0.90 37.62
CA THR A 14 7.54 -1.93 36.68
C THR A 14 6.55 -3.10 36.64
N THR A 15 6.64 -3.93 35.60
CA THR A 15 5.73 -5.08 35.38
C THR A 15 5.92 -6.25 36.36
N GLY A 16 6.83 -6.12 37.32
CA GLY A 16 7.03 -7.08 38.43
C GLY A 16 8.00 -8.23 38.14
N HIS A 17 8.50 -8.36 36.92
CA HIS A 17 9.55 -9.33 36.57
C HIS A 17 10.86 -8.62 36.22
N GLU A 18 11.98 -9.30 36.50
CA GLU A 18 13.31 -8.87 36.12
C GLU A 18 13.93 -9.93 35.21
N TRP A 19 14.55 -9.46 34.13
CA TRP A 19 15.18 -10.27 33.11
C TRP A 19 16.64 -9.84 32.99
N ASP A 20 17.54 -10.54 33.67
CA ASP A 20 18.99 -10.29 33.61
C ASP A 20 19.36 -8.81 33.89
N GLY A 21 18.83 -8.25 34.99
CA GLY A 21 19.02 -6.85 35.35
C GLY A 21 18.12 -5.85 34.61
N ILE A 22 17.34 -6.28 33.61
CA ILE A 22 16.38 -5.42 32.89
C ILE A 22 14.98 -5.57 33.48
N ARG A 23 14.28 -4.45 33.66
CA ARG A 23 12.88 -4.38 34.09
C ARG A 23 12.07 -3.52 33.12
N GLU A 24 10.79 -3.84 32.96
CA GLU A 24 9.91 -3.14 32.02
C GLU A 24 9.02 -2.13 32.75
N LEU A 25 8.96 -0.89 32.25
CA LEU A 25 8.09 0.15 32.78
C LEU A 25 6.64 -0.09 32.34
N ASN A 26 5.69 0.01 33.27
CA ASN A 26 4.26 -0.11 33.00
C ASN A 26 3.66 1.22 32.53
N ASN A 27 4.14 1.70 31.39
CA ASN A 27 3.67 2.93 30.77
C ASN A 27 2.41 2.69 29.92
N PRO A 28 1.41 3.60 29.97
CA PRO A 28 0.36 3.60 28.96
C PRO A 28 0.96 3.89 27.59
N LEU A 29 0.36 3.31 26.54
CA LEU A 29 0.76 3.58 25.17
C LEU A 29 0.62 5.09 24.85
N PRO A 30 1.56 5.69 24.09
CA PRO A 30 1.44 7.08 23.69
C PRO A 30 0.12 7.35 22.94
N ARG A 31 -0.63 8.38 23.35
CA ARG A 31 -1.95 8.67 22.79
C ARG A 31 -1.92 8.87 21.27
N TRP A 32 -0.91 9.56 20.76
CA TRP A 32 -0.74 9.79 19.32
C TRP A 32 -0.52 8.48 18.56
N TRP A 33 0.17 7.51 19.17
CA TRP A 33 0.42 6.20 18.56
C TRP A 33 -0.88 5.42 18.43
N VAL A 34 -1.68 5.38 19.49
CA VAL A 34 -3.00 4.71 19.50
C VAL A 34 -3.94 5.35 18.47
N ILE A 35 -3.97 6.69 18.40
CA ILE A 35 -4.77 7.41 17.40
C ILE A 35 -4.35 7.03 15.98
N THR A 36 -3.05 7.07 15.68
CA THR A 36 -2.54 6.68 14.35
C THR A 36 -2.88 5.23 14.02
N PHE A 37 -2.76 4.32 14.98
CA PHE A 37 -3.15 2.92 14.81
C PHE A 37 -4.64 2.77 14.46
N TYR A 38 -5.54 3.53 15.08
CA TYR A 38 -6.96 3.50 14.71
C TYR A 38 -7.24 4.16 13.35
N ILE A 39 -6.52 5.22 13.00
CA ILE A 39 -6.63 5.85 11.67
C ILE A 39 -6.27 4.85 10.57
N THR A 40 -5.21 4.05 10.74
CA THR A 40 -4.83 3.04 9.74
C THR A 40 -5.86 1.92 9.61
N ILE A 41 -6.52 1.53 10.71
CA ILE A 41 -7.64 0.57 10.68
C ILE A 41 -8.80 1.14 9.87
N VAL A 42 -9.22 2.37 10.16
CA VAL A 42 -10.31 3.04 9.41
C VAL A 42 -9.94 3.17 7.93
N TRP A 43 -8.70 3.54 7.63
CA TRP A 43 -8.19 3.62 6.26
C TRP A 43 -8.24 2.27 5.56
N ALA A 44 -7.80 1.18 6.22
CA ALA A 44 -7.84 -0.16 5.65
C ALA A 44 -9.27 -0.62 5.33
N ILE A 45 -10.23 -0.32 6.21
CA ILE A 45 -11.66 -0.60 5.99
C ILE A 45 -12.16 0.21 4.78
N GLY A 46 -11.89 1.51 4.74
CA GLY A 46 -12.27 2.38 3.62
C GLY A 46 -11.66 1.91 2.29
N TYR A 47 -10.39 1.54 2.28
CA TYR A 47 -9.68 1.06 1.11
C TYR A 47 -10.25 -0.27 0.58
N THR A 48 -10.63 -1.17 1.48
CA THR A 48 -11.28 -2.45 1.15
C THR A 48 -12.66 -2.25 0.51
N ILE A 49 -13.39 -1.20 0.89
CA ILE A 49 -14.67 -0.83 0.27
C ILE A 49 -14.45 -0.15 -1.08
N ALA A 50 -13.42 0.71 -1.18
CA ALA A 50 -13.12 1.48 -2.38
C ALA A 50 -12.62 0.62 -3.55
N TYR A 51 -11.74 -0.34 -3.26
CA TYR A 51 -11.00 -1.13 -4.25
C TYR A 51 -11.35 -2.62 -4.21
N PRO A 52 -10.96 -3.39 -5.26
CA PRO A 52 -11.00 -4.84 -5.20
C PRO A 52 -10.15 -5.40 -4.06
N ALA A 53 -10.73 -6.27 -3.21
CA ALA A 53 -10.07 -6.70 -1.99
C ALA A 53 -10.27 -8.19 -1.66
N TRP A 54 -11.51 -8.67 -1.56
CA TRP A 54 -11.78 -10.02 -1.05
C TRP A 54 -11.87 -11.03 -2.20
N PRO A 55 -11.06 -12.10 -2.22
CA PRO A 55 -11.15 -13.13 -3.24
C PRO A 55 -12.41 -13.98 -3.02
N MET A 56 -13.32 -13.96 -4.00
CA MET A 56 -14.43 -14.91 -4.08
C MET A 56 -14.05 -16.08 -4.99
N LEU A 57 -14.92 -17.08 -5.10
CA LEU A 57 -14.68 -18.31 -5.89
C LEU A 57 -14.25 -18.06 -7.35
N THR A 58 -14.70 -16.96 -7.96
CA THR A 58 -14.45 -16.66 -9.39
C THR A 58 -13.88 -15.27 -9.65
N SER A 59 -13.95 -14.34 -8.69
CA SER A 59 -13.48 -12.96 -8.83
C SER A 59 -13.28 -12.32 -7.46
N ALA A 60 -12.45 -11.29 -7.36
CA ALA A 60 -12.46 -10.44 -6.18
C ALA A 60 -13.73 -9.58 -6.11
N THR A 61 -14.05 -9.05 -4.92
CA THR A 61 -14.94 -7.88 -4.80
C THR A 61 -14.45 -6.77 -5.73
N LYS A 62 -15.34 -5.95 -6.29
CA LYS A 62 -14.94 -4.87 -7.23
C LYS A 62 -14.67 -3.53 -6.55
N GLY A 63 -15.13 -3.38 -5.31
CA GLY A 63 -15.21 -2.09 -4.63
C GLY A 63 -16.21 -1.14 -5.28
N VAL A 64 -16.35 0.07 -4.72
CA VAL A 64 -17.29 1.09 -5.22
C VAL A 64 -16.71 1.99 -6.32
N LEU A 65 -15.38 2.07 -6.44
CA LEU A 65 -14.73 2.89 -7.46
C LEU A 65 -14.60 2.21 -8.82
N GLY A 66 -14.90 0.91 -8.92
CA GLY A 66 -14.85 0.15 -10.17
C GLY A 66 -13.44 -0.02 -10.76
N TYR A 67 -12.40 0.15 -9.94
CA TYR A 67 -11.01 0.04 -10.36
C TYR A 67 -10.65 -1.38 -10.86
N SER A 68 -9.84 -1.45 -11.92
CA SER A 68 -9.28 -2.72 -12.41
C SER A 68 -7.98 -2.46 -13.17
N SER A 69 -6.87 -3.06 -12.71
CA SER A 69 -5.56 -2.94 -13.36
C SER A 69 -5.58 -3.37 -14.83
N ARG A 70 -6.36 -4.40 -15.18
CA ARG A 70 -6.52 -4.85 -16.57
C ARG A 70 -7.21 -3.81 -17.45
N ASN A 71 -8.17 -3.06 -16.90
CA ASN A 71 -8.84 -2.01 -17.65
C ASN A 71 -7.92 -0.80 -17.86
N ASP A 72 -7.11 -0.46 -16.86
CA ASP A 72 -6.18 0.67 -16.97
C ASP A 72 -5.08 0.37 -17.99
N VAL A 73 -4.50 -0.84 -17.97
CA VAL A 73 -3.56 -1.26 -19.01
C VAL A 73 -4.18 -1.22 -20.41
N LYS A 74 -5.44 -1.65 -20.57
CA LYS A 74 -6.13 -1.56 -21.86
C LYS A 74 -6.29 -0.12 -22.33
N LYS A 75 -6.62 0.80 -21.42
CA LYS A 75 -6.75 2.24 -21.73
C LYS A 75 -5.40 2.83 -22.14
N GLU A 76 -4.35 2.54 -21.38
CA GLU A 76 -2.99 3.02 -21.66
C GLU A 76 -2.47 2.48 -22.99
N LEU A 77 -2.69 1.18 -23.26
CA LEU A 77 -2.30 0.58 -24.53
C LEU A 77 -3.05 1.21 -25.70
N ALA A 78 -4.37 1.42 -25.59
CA ALA A 78 -5.14 2.08 -26.64
C ALA A 78 -4.65 3.51 -26.91
N ALA A 79 -4.32 4.27 -25.85
CA ALA A 79 -3.73 5.59 -25.98
C ALA A 79 -2.35 5.54 -26.66
N ALA A 80 -1.51 4.57 -26.29
CA ALA A 80 -0.18 4.38 -26.88
C ALA A 80 -0.26 3.98 -28.36
N GLU A 81 -1.18 3.09 -28.74
CA GLU A 81 -1.42 2.71 -30.14
C GLU A 81 -1.84 3.93 -30.97
N LEU A 82 -2.74 4.76 -30.44
CA LEU A 82 -3.17 5.99 -31.11
C LEU A 82 -2.02 6.98 -31.28
N ALA A 83 -1.17 7.14 -30.26
CA ALA A 83 0.03 7.98 -30.33
C ALA A 83 1.06 7.44 -31.35
N LYS A 84 1.17 6.11 -31.50
CA LYS A 84 2.09 5.45 -32.42
C LYS A 84 1.55 5.30 -33.84
N ALA A 85 0.24 5.47 -34.05
CA ALA A 85 -0.44 5.16 -35.31
C ALA A 85 0.21 5.81 -36.54
N LYS A 86 0.65 7.08 -36.42
CA LYS A 86 1.35 7.79 -37.50
C LYS A 86 2.67 7.12 -37.88
N TYR A 87 3.48 6.75 -36.88
CA TYR A 87 4.77 6.10 -37.09
C TYR A 87 4.58 4.67 -37.61
N ALA A 88 3.62 3.93 -37.04
CA ALA A 88 3.27 2.59 -37.49
C ALA A 88 2.83 2.59 -38.97
N ALA A 89 2.00 3.55 -39.39
CA ALA A 89 1.59 3.70 -40.78
C ALA A 89 2.76 4.06 -41.71
N ALA A 90 3.67 4.94 -41.27
CA ALA A 90 4.87 5.29 -42.04
C ALA A 90 5.77 4.07 -42.25
N ILE A 91 6.04 3.29 -41.20
CA ILE A 91 6.82 2.05 -41.26
C ILE A 91 6.17 1.03 -42.20
N GLN A 92 4.84 0.87 -42.14
CA GLN A 92 4.13 -0.07 -43.00
C GLN A 92 4.21 0.27 -44.50
N SER A 93 4.37 1.56 -44.82
CA SER A 93 4.43 2.05 -46.21
C SER A 93 5.83 2.07 -46.83
N LYS A 94 6.90 2.08 -46.02
CA LYS A 94 8.30 2.18 -46.50
C LYS A 94 8.96 0.80 -46.58
N THR A 95 9.87 0.60 -47.54
CA THR A 95 10.74 -0.58 -47.59
C THR A 95 11.85 -0.49 -46.54
N ALA A 96 12.45 -1.64 -46.18
CA ALA A 96 13.51 -1.69 -45.17
C ALA A 96 14.71 -0.79 -45.51
N SER A 97 15.02 -0.62 -46.81
CA SER A 97 16.10 0.27 -47.26
C SER A 97 15.75 1.76 -47.12
N GLU A 98 14.47 2.13 -47.25
CA GLU A 98 13.99 3.51 -47.09
C GLU A 98 13.85 3.92 -45.63
N ILE A 99 13.62 2.95 -44.74
CA ILE A 99 13.61 3.17 -43.28
C ILE A 99 15.05 3.34 -42.76
N ALA A 100 16.00 2.54 -43.27
CA ALA A 100 17.39 2.57 -42.83
C ALA A 100 18.17 3.84 -43.25
N GLY A 101 17.64 4.61 -44.22
CA GLY A 101 18.23 5.88 -44.66
C GLY A 101 17.49 7.13 -44.17
N ASP A 102 16.47 6.96 -43.31
CA ASP A 102 15.70 8.04 -42.69
C ASP A 102 16.32 8.31 -41.30
N ASP A 103 17.27 9.26 -41.23
CA ASP A 103 17.93 9.70 -39.99
C ASP A 103 17.01 10.56 -39.10
#